data_AF-A0A7J3ZAA0-F1
#
_entry.id   AF-A0A7J3ZAA0-F1
#
_cell.length_a   1.000
_cell.length_b   1.000
_cell.length_c   1.000
_cell.angle_alpha   90.00
_cell.angle_beta   90.00
_cell.angle_gamma   90.00
#
_symmetry.space_group_name_H-M   'P 1'
#
loop_
_entity.id
_entity.type
_entity.pdbx_description
1 polymer ?
#
loop_
_entity_poly.entity_id
_entity_poly.type
_entity_poly.pdbx_seq_one_letter_code
_entity_poly.pdbx_strand_id
1 'polypeptide(L)'
;MVRFINWENVPREIKKMIPKPIVNIFVKKNYDALGEFHYKFLSLGMMRFMDQYNYDVERIMRCDIHYTMPEGRVVSFCGFNILPEVYRDYVQKQYSISFDEYEKKYSPEKVRKTIKLRRTKDYLEMVKKHPIYKPLLGVPQNKYEIAKPVFRFVPRGWVCL
;
A
#
# COMPACT_ATOMS: atom_id res chain seq x y z
N MET A 1 -12.98 -0.62 -26.03
CA MET A 1 -11.77 -1.46 -25.90
C MET A 1 -11.13 -1.80 -27.26
N VAL A 2 -11.92 -2.14 -28.29
CA VAL A 2 -11.42 -2.52 -29.64
C VAL A 2 -10.69 -1.42 -30.43
N ARG A 3 -10.90 -0.14 -30.09
CA ARG A 3 -10.34 1.01 -30.81
C ARG A 3 -8.82 1.18 -30.62
N PHE A 4 -8.26 0.63 -29.54
CA PHE A 4 -6.83 0.77 -29.21
C PHE A 4 -5.98 -0.41 -29.67
N ILE A 5 -6.56 -1.38 -30.38
CA ILE A 5 -5.87 -2.56 -30.88
C ILE A 5 -5.64 -2.35 -32.38
N ASN A 6 -4.38 -2.26 -32.80
CA ASN A 6 -4.03 -2.29 -34.21
C ASN A 6 -4.14 -3.73 -34.73
N TRP A 7 -5.35 -4.09 -35.18
CA TRP A 7 -5.67 -5.43 -35.64
C TRP A 7 -4.87 -5.89 -36.85
N GLU A 8 -4.29 -5.00 -37.65
CA GLU A 8 -3.48 -5.41 -38.81
C GLU A 8 -2.22 -6.14 -38.36
N ASN A 9 -1.58 -5.66 -37.29
CA ASN A 9 -0.30 -6.14 -36.80
C ASN A 9 -0.39 -7.23 -35.70
N VAL A 10 -1.60 -7.59 -35.23
CA VAL A 10 -1.72 -8.65 -34.20
C VAL A 10 -1.44 -10.03 -34.82
N PRO A 11 -0.56 -10.85 -34.21
CA PRO A 11 -0.32 -12.23 -34.63
C PRO A 11 -1.61 -13.07 -34.69
N ARG A 12 -1.69 -13.98 -35.66
CA ARG A 12 -2.90 -14.79 -35.92
C ARG A 12 -3.33 -15.63 -34.72
N GLU A 13 -2.39 -16.10 -33.92
CA GLU A 13 -2.64 -16.89 -32.71
C GLU A 13 -3.36 -16.05 -31.64
N ILE A 14 -2.86 -14.85 -31.39
CA ILE A 14 -3.42 -13.91 -30.42
C ILE A 14 -4.83 -13.46 -30.84
N LYS A 15 -5.06 -13.21 -32.13
CA LYS A 15 -6.41 -12.86 -32.68
C LYS A 15 -7.47 -13.92 -32.36
N LYS A 16 -7.11 -15.20 -32.40
CA LYS A 16 -8.01 -16.32 -32.09
C LYS A 16 -8.20 -16.51 -30.58
N MET A 17 -7.16 -16.21 -29.79
CA MET A 17 -7.15 -16.46 -28.35
C MET A 17 -7.86 -15.37 -27.52
N ILE A 18 -7.80 -14.10 -27.93
CA ILE A 18 -8.33 -12.94 -27.16
C ILE A 18 -9.86 -12.91 -26.97
N PRO A 19 -10.70 -13.16 -28.00
CA PRO A 19 -12.13 -12.84 -27.91
C PRO A 19 -12.88 -13.66 -26.84
N LYS A 20 -12.56 -14.95 -26.72
CA LYS A 20 -13.27 -15.88 -25.84
C LYS A 20 -13.08 -15.55 -24.34
N PRO A 21 -11.85 -15.35 -23.83
CA PRO A 21 -11.64 -14.89 -22.45
C PRO A 21 -12.30 -13.54 -22.16
N ILE A 22 -12.23 -12.57 -23.08
CA ILE A 22 -12.85 -11.25 -22.87
C ILE A 22 -14.37 -11.37 -22.74
N VAL A 23 -15.03 -12.08 -23.65
CA VAL A 23 -16.48 -12.30 -23.57
C VAL A 23 -16.85 -13.03 -22.27
N ASN A 24 -16.08 -14.06 -21.89
CA ASN A 24 -16.31 -14.79 -20.64
C ASN A 24 -16.22 -13.89 -19.39
N ILE A 25 -15.30 -12.93 -19.33
CA ILE A 25 -15.20 -11.99 -18.22
C ILE A 25 -16.50 -11.17 -18.08
N PHE A 26 -17.02 -10.64 -19.19
CA PHE A 26 -18.22 -9.80 -19.17
C PHE A 26 -19.51 -10.59 -18.92
N VAL A 27 -19.60 -11.82 -19.43
CA VAL A 27 -20.78 -12.68 -19.27
C VAL A 27 -20.80 -13.34 -17.89
N LYS A 28 -19.71 -13.97 -17.46
CA LYS A 28 -19.67 -14.75 -16.21
C LYS A 28 -19.44 -13.89 -14.97
N LYS A 29 -18.70 -12.77 -15.10
CA LYS A 29 -18.35 -11.86 -13.99
C LYS A 29 -17.79 -12.58 -12.75
N ASN A 30 -17.04 -13.66 -12.94
CA ASN A 30 -16.47 -14.48 -11.87
C ASN A 30 -14.93 -14.44 -11.89
N TYR A 31 -14.32 -14.78 -10.75
CA TYR A 31 -12.85 -14.82 -10.61
C TYR A 31 -12.20 -15.88 -11.51
N ASP A 32 -12.87 -16.99 -11.80
CA ASP A 32 -12.32 -18.05 -12.65
C ASP A 32 -12.12 -17.58 -14.10
N ALA A 33 -13.09 -16.85 -14.67
CA ALA A 33 -12.95 -16.29 -16.01
C ALA A 33 -11.86 -15.21 -16.07
N LEU A 34 -11.72 -14.43 -14.99
CA LEU A 34 -10.65 -13.44 -14.86
C LEU A 34 -9.27 -14.11 -14.73
N GLY A 35 -9.19 -15.22 -13.99
CA GLY A 35 -7.99 -16.03 -13.82
C GLY A 35 -7.51 -16.61 -15.16
N GLU A 36 -8.41 -17.20 -15.94
CA GLU A 36 -8.07 -17.74 -17.28
C GLU A 36 -7.43 -16.68 -18.18
N PHE A 37 -7.92 -15.44 -18.10
CA PHE A 37 -7.33 -14.31 -18.82
C PHE A 37 -5.95 -13.94 -18.27
N HIS A 38 -5.79 -13.82 -16.95
CA HIS A 38 -4.50 -13.47 -16.34
C HIS A 38 -3.40 -14.52 -16.54
N TYR A 39 -3.73 -15.81 -16.65
CA TYR A 39 -2.74 -16.84 -16.97
C TYR A 39 -2.21 -16.76 -18.40
N LYS A 40 -2.97 -16.14 -19.31
CA LYS A 40 -2.62 -16.00 -20.74
C LYS A 40 -2.04 -14.62 -21.08
N PHE A 41 -2.23 -13.62 -20.22
CA PHE A 41 -1.84 -12.24 -20.47
C PHE A 41 -1.04 -11.67 -19.31
N LEU A 42 0.16 -11.17 -19.61
CA LEU A 42 0.96 -10.39 -18.67
C LEU A 42 0.53 -8.93 -18.73
N SER A 43 -0.06 -8.43 -17.64
CA SER A 43 -0.34 -7.00 -17.51
C SER A 43 0.95 -6.24 -17.21
N LEU A 44 1.32 -5.32 -18.11
CA LEU A 44 2.43 -4.40 -17.90
C LEU A 44 1.90 -3.04 -17.47
N GLY A 45 2.23 -2.65 -16.24
CA GLY A 45 1.95 -1.32 -15.71
C GLY A 45 3.24 -0.64 -15.28
N MET A 46 3.35 0.66 -15.52
CA MET A 46 4.47 1.46 -15.03
C MET A 46 3.94 2.45 -13.99
N MET A 47 4.47 2.36 -12.77
CA MET A 47 4.20 3.32 -11.72
C MET A 47 5.36 4.31 -11.64
N ARG A 48 5.11 5.58 -11.97
CA ARG A 48 6.05 6.66 -11.65
C ARG A 48 5.73 7.19 -10.26
N PHE A 49 6.51 6.81 -9.25
CA PHE A 49 6.35 7.39 -7.91
C PHE A 49 6.65 8.89 -7.94
N MET A 50 5.86 9.67 -7.20
CA MET A 50 6.12 11.09 -6.95
C MET A 50 6.70 11.23 -5.54
N ASP A 51 7.44 12.32 -5.33
CA ASP A 51 7.93 12.84 -4.07
C ASP A 51 7.35 14.25 -3.85
N GLN A 52 7.78 14.93 -2.78
CA GLN A 52 7.27 16.27 -2.43
C GLN A 52 7.74 17.37 -3.39
N TYR A 53 8.85 17.18 -4.12
CA TYR A 53 9.42 18.19 -5.03
C TYR A 53 8.90 18.07 -6.46
N ASN A 54 8.41 16.89 -6.86
CA ASN A 54 7.84 16.61 -8.18
C ASN A 54 6.32 16.33 -8.15
N TYR A 55 5.65 16.80 -7.10
CA TYR A 55 4.23 16.59 -6.88
C TYR A 55 3.38 17.35 -7.93
N ASP A 56 2.68 16.61 -8.79
CA ASP A 56 1.82 17.15 -9.84
C ASP A 56 0.34 16.85 -9.54
N VAL A 57 -0.44 17.92 -9.35
CA VAL A 57 -1.87 17.84 -9.01
C VAL A 57 -2.71 17.32 -10.17
N GLU A 58 -2.40 17.69 -11.42
CA GLU A 58 -3.16 17.23 -12.58
C GLU A 58 -3.04 15.71 -12.75
N ARG A 59 -1.84 15.20 -12.51
CA ARG A 59 -1.57 13.77 -12.50
C ARG A 59 -2.35 13.05 -11.40
N ILE A 60 -2.51 13.68 -10.24
CA ILE A 60 -3.26 13.12 -9.11
C ILE A 60 -4.74 13.06 -9.39
N MET A 61 -5.30 14.08 -10.03
CA MET A 61 -6.70 14.08 -10.45
C MET A 61 -7.02 12.99 -11.48
N ARG A 62 -6.01 12.49 -12.20
CA ARG A 62 -6.12 11.40 -13.19
C ARG A 62 -5.55 10.07 -12.70
N CYS A 63 -5.29 9.91 -11.40
CA CYS A 63 -4.72 8.68 -10.87
C CYS A 63 -5.72 7.52 -10.99
N ASP A 64 -5.27 6.31 -11.33
CA ASP A 64 -6.15 5.12 -11.38
C ASP A 64 -6.21 4.36 -10.04
N ILE A 65 -5.29 4.65 -9.11
CA ILE A 65 -5.15 3.93 -7.86
C ILE A 65 -5.56 4.85 -6.70
N HIS A 66 -6.61 4.45 -5.99
CA HIS A 66 -7.17 5.22 -4.89
C HIS A 66 -7.36 4.37 -3.64
N TYR A 67 -7.18 5.01 -2.49
CA TYR A 67 -7.53 4.50 -1.19
C TYR A 67 -8.88 5.05 -0.76
N THR A 68 -9.73 4.17 -0.27
CA THR A 68 -10.97 4.54 0.41
C THR A 68 -10.66 4.71 1.89
N MET A 69 -10.96 5.89 2.41
CA MET A 69 -10.75 6.23 3.81
C MET A 69 -11.98 5.84 4.63
N PRO A 70 -11.82 5.46 5.92
CA PRO A 70 -12.93 5.06 6.80
C PRO A 70 -13.97 6.17 6.99
N GLU A 71 -13.61 7.43 6.79
CA GLU A 71 -14.53 8.58 6.85
C GLU A 71 -15.29 8.83 5.53
N GLY A 72 -15.10 7.97 4.52
CA GLY A 72 -15.80 8.04 3.22
C GLY A 72 -15.09 8.85 2.13
N ARG A 73 -13.94 9.48 2.43
CA ARG A 73 -13.12 10.16 1.41
C ARG A 73 -12.40 9.17 0.50
N VAL A 74 -12.16 9.57 -0.74
CA VAL A 74 -11.34 8.82 -1.70
C VAL A 74 -10.07 9.63 -1.96
N VAL A 75 -8.91 9.04 -1.66
CA VAL A 75 -7.61 9.70 -1.78
C VAL A 75 -6.74 8.94 -2.77
N SER A 76 -6.08 9.64 -3.68
CA SER A 76 -5.17 8.99 -4.63
C SER A 76 -3.97 8.34 -3.91
N PHE A 77 -3.40 7.31 -4.52
CA PHE A 77 -2.23 6.62 -3.99
C PHE A 77 -1.08 7.58 -3.66
N CYS A 78 -0.81 8.53 -4.56
CA CYS A 78 0.27 9.48 -4.38
C CYS A 78 -0.07 10.53 -3.32
N GLY A 79 -1.30 11.04 -3.28
CA GLY A 79 -1.74 11.96 -2.23
C GLY A 79 -1.61 11.35 -0.83
N PHE A 80 -2.01 10.09 -0.67
CA PHE A 80 -1.95 9.38 0.60
C PHE A 80 -0.52 9.14 1.11
N ASN A 81 0.44 8.85 0.21
CA ASN A 81 1.80 8.47 0.61
C ASN A 81 2.78 9.65 0.68
N ILE A 82 2.59 10.70 -0.13
CA ILE A 82 3.52 11.83 -0.24
C ILE A 82 3.20 12.94 0.77
N LEU A 83 1.91 13.15 1.05
CA LEU A 83 1.40 14.16 1.98
C LEU A 83 0.65 13.48 3.14
N PRO A 84 1.34 12.65 3.93
CA PRO A 84 0.71 11.87 4.98
C PRO A 84 0.09 12.75 6.07
N GLU A 85 0.65 13.93 6.32
CA GLU A 85 0.17 14.87 7.35
C GLU A 85 -1.23 15.39 7.00
N VAL A 86 -1.53 15.51 5.70
CA VAL A 86 -2.80 16.04 5.19
C VAL A 86 -3.86 14.94 5.12
N TYR A 87 -3.51 13.77 4.60
CA TYR A 87 -4.51 12.77 4.23
C TYR A 87 -4.57 11.55 5.15
N ARG A 88 -3.46 11.16 5.79
CA ARG A 88 -3.31 9.85 6.42
C ARG A 88 -3.24 9.92 7.94
N ASP A 89 -2.35 10.73 8.47
CA ASP A 89 -1.88 10.59 9.85
C ASP A 89 -2.99 10.90 10.87
N TYR A 90 -3.80 11.93 10.61
CA TYR A 90 -4.92 12.24 11.48
C TYR A 90 -5.97 11.11 11.49
N VAL A 91 -6.26 10.50 10.34
CA VAL A 91 -7.22 9.40 10.21
C VAL A 91 -6.69 8.16 10.91
N GLN A 92 -5.44 7.80 10.65
CA GLN A 92 -4.81 6.66 11.31
C GLN A 92 -4.86 6.82 12.83
N LYS A 93 -4.59 8.02 13.34
CA LYS A 93 -4.70 8.30 14.78
C LYS A 93 -6.13 8.11 15.31
N GLN A 94 -7.14 8.65 14.62
CA GLN A 94 -8.55 8.54 15.02
C GLN A 94 -9.07 7.09 15.02
N TYR A 95 -8.67 6.29 14.03
CA TYR A 95 -9.16 4.92 13.85
C TYR A 95 -8.17 3.85 14.33
N SER A 96 -7.02 4.26 14.89
CA SER A 96 -6.07 3.33 15.51
C SER A 96 -6.71 2.69 16.74
N ILE A 97 -6.44 1.40 16.91
CA ILE A 97 -6.79 0.66 18.12
C ILE A 97 -5.53 0.04 18.70
N SER A 98 -5.42 0.03 20.02
CA SER A 98 -4.30 -0.61 20.69
C SER A 98 -4.32 -2.12 20.44
N PHE A 99 -3.15 -2.76 20.54
CA PHE A 99 -3.09 -4.22 20.39
C PHE A 99 -3.95 -4.93 21.44
N ASP A 100 -3.97 -4.43 22.68
CA ASP A 100 -4.76 -5.01 23.77
C ASP A 100 -6.27 -4.93 23.48
N GLU A 101 -6.75 -3.80 22.94
CA GLU A 101 -8.15 -3.64 22.53
C GLU A 101 -8.49 -4.49 21.31
N TYR A 102 -7.57 -4.61 20.35
CA TYR A 102 -7.74 -5.47 19.19
C TYR A 102 -7.89 -6.94 19.61
N GLU A 103 -7.02 -7.42 20.50
CA GLU A 103 -7.04 -8.80 21.02
C GLU A 103 -8.37 -9.14 21.69
N LYS A 104 -8.91 -8.20 22.49
CA LYS A 104 -10.24 -8.32 23.11
C LYS A 104 -11.36 -8.40 22.08
N LYS A 105 -11.26 -7.65 20.98
CA LYS A 105 -12.31 -7.55 19.96
C LYS A 105 -12.33 -8.70 18.95
N TYR A 106 -11.17 -9.23 18.57
CA TYR A 106 -11.04 -10.18 17.44
C TYR A 106 -10.36 -11.52 17.76
N SER A 107 -10.08 -11.80 19.05
CA SER A 107 -9.37 -12.97 19.58
C SER A 107 -7.82 -12.90 19.48
N PRO A 108 -7.09 -13.31 20.54
CA PRO A 108 -5.61 -13.28 20.59
C PRO A 108 -4.93 -14.10 19.48
N GLU A 109 -5.58 -15.17 19.01
CA GLU A 109 -5.00 -16.06 18.00
C GLU A 109 -4.91 -15.40 16.61
N LYS A 110 -5.89 -14.55 16.26
CA LYS A 110 -5.84 -13.79 15.01
C LYS A 110 -4.72 -12.76 15.06
N VAL A 111 -4.54 -12.09 16.20
CA VAL A 111 -3.46 -11.11 16.39
C VAL A 111 -2.08 -11.75 16.19
N ARG A 112 -1.83 -12.91 16.81
CA ARG A 112 -0.58 -13.66 16.63
C ARG A 112 -0.33 -14.08 15.17
N LYS A 113 -1.37 -14.46 14.41
CA LYS A 113 -1.23 -14.85 13.00
C LYS A 113 -1.04 -13.65 12.06
N THR A 114 -1.65 -12.51 12.36
CA THR A 114 -1.58 -11.31 11.51
C THR A 114 -0.30 -10.50 11.74
N ILE A 115 0.33 -10.61 12.92
CA ILE A 115 1.59 -9.93 13.22
C ILE A 115 2.75 -10.64 12.50
N LYS A 116 3.13 -10.15 11.31
CA LYS A 116 4.34 -10.59 10.60
C LYS A 116 5.63 -10.22 11.34
N LEU A 117 5.64 -9.11 12.08
CA LEU A 117 6.81 -8.61 12.81
C LEU A 117 6.35 -7.92 14.10
N ARG A 118 6.43 -8.61 15.25
CA ARG A 118 6.37 -7.91 16.54
C ARG A 118 7.74 -7.30 16.74
N ARG A 119 7.85 -5.97 16.67
CA ARG A 119 9.09 -5.26 17.02
C ARG A 119 9.28 -5.35 18.53
N THR A 120 9.73 -6.50 19.01
CA THR A 120 10.15 -6.67 20.40
C THR A 120 11.41 -5.84 20.64
N LYS A 121 11.65 -5.46 21.90
CA LYS A 121 12.87 -4.74 22.29
C LYS A 121 14.11 -5.51 21.85
N ASP A 122 14.12 -6.83 22.04
CA ASP A 122 15.23 -7.71 21.67
C ASP A 122 15.47 -7.74 20.16
N TYR A 123 14.39 -7.78 19.35
CA TYR A 123 14.50 -7.70 17.90
C TYR A 123 15.06 -6.34 17.46
N LEU A 124 14.61 -5.24 18.07
CA LEU A 124 15.14 -3.91 17.77
C LEU A 124 16.62 -3.80 18.13
N GLU A 125 17.02 -4.35 19.28
CA GLU A 125 18.42 -4.40 19.69
C GLU A 125 19.27 -5.27 18.75
N MET A 126 18.75 -6.42 18.31
CA MET A 126 19.40 -7.28 17.32
C MET A 126 19.59 -6.55 15.99
N VAL A 127 18.55 -5.88 15.48
CA VAL A 127 18.60 -5.13 14.21
C VAL A 127 19.61 -3.99 14.32
N LYS A 128 19.62 -3.23 15.41
CA LYS A 128 20.59 -2.14 15.63
C LYS A 128 22.04 -2.62 15.67
N LYS A 129 22.28 -3.80 16.25
CA LYS A 129 23.63 -4.40 16.36
C LYS A 129 24.08 -5.05 15.06
N HIS A 130 23.16 -5.37 14.16
CA HIS A 130 23.48 -6.08 12.93
C HIS A 130 24.40 -5.24 12.02
N PRO A 131 25.48 -5.82 11.46
CA PRO A 131 26.46 -5.10 10.64
C PRO A 131 25.85 -4.35 9.45
N ILE A 132 24.75 -4.87 8.88
CA ILE A 132 24.04 -4.27 7.74
C ILE A 132 23.36 -2.96 8.12
N TYR A 133 22.74 -2.87 9.30
CA TYR A 133 21.93 -1.71 9.69
C TYR A 133 22.71 -0.67 10.48
N LYS A 134 23.82 -1.07 11.13
CA LYS A 134 24.70 -0.20 11.90
C LYS A 134 25.17 1.06 11.13
N PRO A 135 25.54 1.01 9.83
CA PRO A 135 25.92 2.20 9.06
C PRO A 135 24.74 3.14 8.78
N LEU A 136 23.53 2.60 8.58
CA LEU A 136 22.32 3.38 8.28
C LEU A 136 21.83 4.16 9.50
N LEU A 137 22.00 3.59 10.70
CA LEU A 137 21.59 4.20 11.96
C LEU A 137 22.59 5.23 12.50
N GLY A 138 23.82 5.23 11.99
CA GLY A 138 24.86 6.21 12.32
C GLY A 138 24.78 7.53 11.54
N VAL A 139 23.86 7.64 10.57
CA VAL A 139 23.61 8.89 9.85
C VAL A 139 22.86 9.83 10.81
N PRO A 140 23.38 11.03 11.12
CA PRO A 140 22.65 11.99 11.92
C PRO A 140 21.32 12.30 11.21
N GLN A 141 20.19 11.98 11.85
CA GLN A 141 18.84 12.26 11.34
C GLN A 141 18.56 13.77 11.15
N ASN A 142 19.51 14.64 11.46
CA ASN A 142 19.40 16.10 11.41
C ASN A 142 19.43 16.71 9.99
N LYS A 143 19.23 15.95 8.91
CA LYS A 143 19.05 16.50 7.56
C LYS A 143 17.67 16.28 6.93
N TYR A 144 16.80 15.55 7.62
CA TYR A 144 15.38 15.53 7.30
C TYR A 144 14.65 15.69 8.63
N GLU A 145 13.97 16.82 8.84
CA GLU A 145 12.96 16.96 9.89
C GLU A 145 11.78 16.03 9.55
N ILE A 146 12.02 14.73 9.63
CA ILE A 146 10.95 13.74 9.73
C ILE A 146 10.44 13.95 11.14
N ALA A 147 9.24 14.51 11.25
CA ALA A 147 8.54 14.80 12.49
C ALA A 147 8.85 13.72 13.55
N LYS A 148 9.64 14.09 14.57
CA LYS A 148 9.86 13.21 15.72
C LYS A 148 8.49 12.99 16.37
N PRO A 149 8.02 11.74 16.55
CA PRO A 149 6.88 11.52 17.42
C PRO A 149 7.33 11.96 18.82
N VAL A 150 6.67 12.99 19.36
CA VAL A 150 6.96 13.50 20.71
C VAL A 150 6.41 12.48 21.70
N PHE A 151 7.23 11.52 22.08
CA PHE A 151 6.91 10.59 23.17
C PHE A 151 7.08 11.31 24.51
N ARG A 152 5.97 11.70 25.13
CA ARG A 152 5.95 12.18 26.52
C ARG A 152 5.71 10.99 27.45
N PHE A 153 6.61 10.78 28.40
CA PHE A 153 6.51 9.72 29.39
C PHE A 153 5.33 10.00 30.33
N VAL A 154 4.33 9.10 30.35
CA VAL A 154 3.21 9.12 31.30
C VAL A 154 3.25 7.80 32.09
N PRO A 155 2.96 7.77 33.41
CA PRO A 155 3.28 6.62 34.29
C PRO A 155 2.53 5.29 34.03
N ARG A 156 1.84 5.11 32.89
CA ARG A 156 1.05 3.90 32.58
C ARG A 156 1.23 3.41 31.13
N GLY A 157 2.48 3.19 30.73
CA GLY A 157 2.81 2.46 29.52
C GLY A 157 2.92 3.32 28.26
N TRP A 158 3.50 2.72 27.22
CA TRP A 158 3.83 3.36 25.96
C TRP A 158 2.58 3.50 25.10
N VAL A 159 2.11 4.74 24.90
CA VAL A 159 1.10 5.04 23.88
C VAL A 159 1.81 5.73 22.73
N CYS A 160 1.70 5.17 21.53
CA CYS A 160 2.20 5.77 20.30
C CYS A 160 1.21 6.85 19.86
N LEU A 161 1.66 8.11 19.76
CA LEU A 161 0.93 9.19 19.10
C LEU A 161 1.39 9.33 17.65
#